data_AF-L2GMC4-F1
#
_entry.id   AF-L2GMC4-F1
#
_cell.length_a   1.000
_cell.length_b   1.000
_cell.length_c   1.000
_cell.angle_alpha   90.00
_cell.angle_beta   90.00
_cell.angle_gamma   90.00
#
_symmetry.space_group_name_H-M   'P 1'
#
loop_
_entity.id
_entity.type
_entity.pdbx_description
1 polymer ?
#
loop_
_entity_poly.entity_id
_entity_poly.type
_entity_poly.pdbx_seq_one_letter_code
_entity_poly.pdbx_strand_id
1 'polypeptide(L)'
;MPSKRGKLECENMPVAQHITRKASICKSSKHGLGLFAEEFVPANSFVVEYTGELITDKEAERRGNFYEMNKLSYLFNAVFQHSDCLYSIDSFFMGNKSRFINHSVSNANLKSKILVSHGNVKIVFYSLRDIYKGEEFLFDYQFTDTQKKKHGIID
;
A
#
# COMPACT_ATOMS: atom_id res chain seq x y z
N MET A 1 -12.94 31.24 -31.15
CA MET A 1 -11.99 30.54 -30.26
C MET A 1 -12.72 29.40 -29.57
N PRO A 2 -12.31 28.13 -29.71
CA PRO A 2 -12.97 27.05 -29.00
C PRO A 2 -12.47 27.00 -27.55
N SER A 3 -13.42 27.12 -26.62
CA SER A 3 -13.28 26.96 -25.18
C SER A 3 -12.66 25.60 -24.82
N LYS A 4 -11.59 25.62 -24.02
CA LYS A 4 -11.01 24.42 -23.40
C LYS A 4 -12.02 23.86 -22.39
N ARG A 5 -12.83 22.88 -22.81
CA ARG A 5 -13.53 22.00 -21.87
C ARG A 5 -12.46 21.19 -21.13
N GLY A 6 -12.11 21.62 -19.91
CA GLY A 6 -11.37 20.76 -19.00
C GLY A 6 -12.19 19.50 -18.79
N LYS A 7 -11.67 18.33 -19.20
CA LYS A 7 -12.25 17.07 -18.78
C LYS A 7 -12.23 17.07 -17.26
N LEU A 8 -13.39 16.96 -16.63
CA LEU A 8 -13.48 16.55 -15.24
C LEU A 8 -13.03 15.08 -15.21
N GLU A 9 -11.72 14.86 -15.14
CA GLU A 9 -11.17 13.52 -14.92
C GLU A 9 -11.43 13.17 -13.46
N CYS A 10 -12.27 12.17 -13.24
CA CYS A 10 -12.57 11.69 -11.90
C CYS A 10 -11.30 11.06 -11.31
N GLU A 11 -10.82 11.59 -10.18
CA GLU A 11 -9.62 11.08 -9.49
C GLU A 11 -9.75 9.61 -9.02
N ASN A 12 -10.98 9.09 -8.95
CA ASN A 12 -11.26 7.68 -8.62
C ASN A 12 -11.27 6.76 -9.84
N MET A 13 -11.21 7.30 -11.06
CA MET A 13 -11.27 6.54 -12.30
C MET A 13 -10.08 5.57 -12.48
N PRO A 14 -8.83 5.94 -12.14
CA PRO A 14 -7.71 5.01 -12.16
C PRO A 14 -7.91 3.79 -11.25
N VAL A 15 -8.55 3.96 -10.09
CA VAL A 15 -8.86 2.87 -9.15
C VAL A 15 -9.91 1.92 -9.75
N ALA A 16 -10.93 2.47 -10.39
CA ALA A 16 -11.98 1.68 -11.04
C ALA A 16 -11.48 0.92 -12.28
N GLN A 17 -10.51 1.48 -12.99
CA GLN A 17 -9.92 0.89 -14.19
C GLN A 17 -8.65 0.08 -13.94
N HIS A 18 -8.22 -0.05 -12.68
CA HIS A 18 -6.97 -0.73 -12.29
C HIS A 18 -5.72 -0.19 -13.01
N ILE A 19 -5.70 1.11 -13.33
CA ILE A 19 -4.56 1.75 -14.00
C ILE A 19 -3.50 2.08 -12.96
N THR A 20 -2.48 1.24 -12.87
CA THR A 20 -1.35 1.39 -11.93
C THR A 20 -0.16 2.07 -12.59
N ARG A 21 0.63 2.82 -11.81
CA ARG A 21 1.91 3.39 -12.27
C ARG A 21 2.93 2.30 -12.57
N LYS A 22 3.85 2.58 -13.49
CA LYS A 22 4.91 1.64 -13.87
C LYS A 22 5.92 1.45 -12.73
N ALA A 23 6.19 0.19 -12.39
CA ALA A 23 7.06 -0.16 -11.26
C ALA A 23 7.76 -1.52 -11.43
N SER A 24 8.99 -1.58 -10.93
CA SER A 24 9.86 -2.76 -10.89
C SER A 24 10.16 -3.20 -9.47
N ILE A 25 10.36 -4.50 -9.28
CA ILE A 25 10.87 -5.05 -8.03
C ILE A 25 12.40 -5.10 -8.15
N CYS A 26 13.10 -4.43 -7.24
CA CYS A 26 14.56 -4.39 -7.21
C CYS A 26 15.07 -4.63 -5.78
N LYS A 27 16.38 -4.80 -5.62
CA LYS A 27 16.98 -4.94 -4.28
C LYS A 27 16.88 -3.61 -3.53
N SER A 28 16.21 -3.61 -2.38
CA SER A 28 16.16 -2.49 -1.45
C SER A 28 17.48 -2.39 -0.67
N SER A 29 17.87 -1.17 -0.33
CA SER A 29 19.05 -0.90 0.50
C SER A 29 18.87 -1.38 1.94
N LYS A 30 17.61 -1.41 2.43
CA LYS A 30 17.28 -1.71 3.84
C LYS A 30 16.51 -3.02 4.04
N HIS A 31 15.66 -3.42 3.08
CA HIS A 31 14.61 -4.42 3.33
C HIS A 31 14.68 -5.67 2.42
N GLY A 32 15.80 -5.89 1.73
CA GLY A 32 15.95 -7.00 0.80
C GLY A 32 15.37 -6.67 -0.58
N LEU A 33 14.07 -6.83 -0.79
CA LEU A 33 13.39 -6.42 -2.03
C LEU A 33 12.52 -5.19 -1.77
N GLY A 34 12.40 -4.32 -2.78
CA GLY A 34 11.58 -3.11 -2.75
C GLY A 34 10.88 -2.86 -4.08
N LEU A 35 9.83 -2.06 -4.06
CA LEU A 35 9.12 -1.61 -5.26
C LEU A 35 9.60 -0.21 -5.67
N PHE A 36 10.02 -0.04 -6.92
CA PHE A 36 10.63 1.19 -7.41
C PHE A 36 9.83 1.79 -8.57
N ALA A 37 9.79 3.12 -8.64
CA ALA A 37 9.12 3.85 -9.72
C ALA A 37 9.89 3.71 -11.04
N GLU A 38 9.22 3.31 -12.12
CA GLU A 38 9.83 3.28 -13.47
C GLU A 38 9.54 4.55 -14.29
N GLU A 39 8.73 5.44 -13.74
CA GLU A 39 8.31 6.71 -14.34
C GLU A 39 8.18 7.81 -13.27
N PHE A 40 8.07 9.06 -13.70
CA PHE A 40 7.74 10.16 -12.80
C PHE A 40 6.29 10.05 -12.33
N VAL A 41 6.07 10.19 -11.02
CA VAL A 41 4.75 10.18 -10.39
C VAL A 41 4.54 11.53 -9.69
N PRO A 42 3.62 12.37 -10.18
CA PRO A 42 3.31 13.65 -9.54
C PRO A 42 2.74 13.45 -8.13
N ALA A 43 2.88 14.43 -7.25
CA ALA A 43 2.25 14.46 -5.94
C ALA A 43 0.73 14.24 -6.01
N ASN A 44 0.16 13.59 -4.98
CA ASN A 44 -1.27 13.27 -4.86
C ASN A 44 -1.83 12.40 -6.01
N SER A 45 -0.98 11.70 -6.75
CA SER A 45 -1.42 10.78 -7.81
C SER A 45 -1.69 9.38 -7.25
N PHE A 46 -2.67 8.69 -7.82
CA PHE A 46 -2.83 7.26 -7.61
C PHE A 46 -1.58 6.50 -8.09
N VAL A 47 -1.13 5.53 -7.30
CA VAL A 47 0.05 4.70 -7.58
C VAL A 47 -0.36 3.26 -7.87
N VAL A 48 -0.90 2.56 -6.88
CA VAL A 48 -1.24 1.14 -6.97
C VAL A 48 -2.27 0.74 -5.91
N GLU A 49 -3.10 -0.24 -6.23
CA GLU A 49 -3.97 -0.93 -5.27
C GLU A 49 -3.19 -2.03 -4.55
N TYR A 50 -3.28 -2.10 -3.21
CA TYR A 50 -2.79 -3.22 -2.44
C TYR A 50 -3.81 -4.36 -2.48
N THR A 51 -3.46 -5.41 -3.21
CA THR A 51 -4.37 -6.54 -3.47
C THR A 51 -3.96 -7.76 -2.66
N GLY A 52 -4.96 -8.52 -2.24
CA GLY A 52 -4.77 -9.82 -1.62
C GLY A 52 -6.07 -10.45 -1.15
N GLU A 53 -5.97 -11.49 -0.35
CA GLU A 53 -7.11 -12.19 0.24
C GLU A 53 -7.70 -11.35 1.38
N LEU A 54 -9.02 -11.10 1.35
CA LEU A 54 -9.70 -10.47 2.48
C LEU A 54 -9.97 -11.53 3.55
N ILE A 55 -9.33 -11.38 4.71
CA ILE A 55 -9.41 -12.33 5.82
C ILE A 55 -9.95 -11.67 7.09
N THR A 56 -10.57 -12.48 7.95
CA THR A 56 -11.03 -12.04 9.27
C THR A 56 -9.86 -11.81 10.23
N ASP A 57 -10.05 -10.97 11.24
CA ASP A 57 -9.05 -10.72 12.30
C ASP A 57 -8.46 -12.00 12.94
N LYS A 58 -9.31 -12.99 13.26
CA LYS A 58 -8.85 -14.28 13.81
C LYS A 58 -7.89 -15.04 12.88
N GLU A 59 -8.14 -14.96 11.57
CA GLU A 59 -7.26 -15.59 10.58
C GLU A 59 -5.99 -14.75 10.36
N ALA A 60 -6.10 -13.42 10.44
CA ALA A 60 -4.96 -12.52 10.41
C ALA A 60 -4.03 -12.77 11.62
N GLU A 61 -4.56 -13.00 12.82
CA GLU A 61 -3.78 -13.38 14.00
C GLU A 61 -3.08 -14.73 13.78
N ARG A 62 -3.82 -15.74 13.31
CA ARG A 62 -3.27 -17.08 13.05
C ARG A 62 -2.13 -17.05 12.03
N ARG A 63 -2.31 -16.35 10.90
CA ARG A 63 -1.27 -16.19 9.85
C ARG A 63 -0.16 -15.24 10.30
N GLY A 64 -0.49 -14.23 11.09
CA GLY A 64 0.43 -13.25 11.66
C GLY A 64 1.54 -13.90 12.49
N ASN A 65 1.20 -14.90 13.30
CA ASN A 65 2.19 -15.68 14.05
C ASN A 65 3.22 -16.36 13.13
N PHE A 66 2.76 -16.93 12.01
CA PHE A 66 3.66 -17.51 11.01
C PHE A 66 4.54 -16.45 10.35
N TYR A 67 3.97 -15.31 9.94
CA TYR A 67 4.74 -14.23 9.33
C TYR A 67 5.78 -13.65 10.27
N GLU A 68 5.43 -13.49 11.55
CA GLU A 68 6.34 -13.00 12.57
C GLU A 68 7.55 -13.92 12.76
N MET A 69 7.32 -15.24 12.87
CA MET A 69 8.39 -16.23 12.99
C MET A 69 9.34 -16.22 11.77
N ASN A 70 8.82 -15.88 10.59
CA ASN A 70 9.57 -15.85 9.35
C ASN A 70 10.07 -14.44 8.96
N LYS A 71 9.85 -13.42 9.82
CA LYS A 71 10.20 -12.01 9.56
C LYS A 71 9.57 -11.46 8.27
N LEU A 72 8.33 -11.83 8.01
CA LEU A 72 7.51 -11.38 6.87
C LEU A 72 6.44 -10.39 7.34
N SER A 73 5.96 -9.53 6.43
CA SER A 73 4.88 -8.59 6.72
C SER A 73 4.02 -8.37 5.47
N TYR A 74 2.91 -9.11 5.38
CA TYR A 74 1.99 -9.10 4.23
C TYR A 74 0.52 -8.83 4.61
N LEU A 75 0.26 -8.58 5.88
CA LEU A 75 -1.06 -8.26 6.40
C LEU A 75 -1.25 -6.74 6.43
N PHE A 76 -2.32 -6.26 5.82
CA PHE A 76 -2.73 -4.86 5.87
C PHE A 76 -4.13 -4.76 6.48
N ASN A 77 -4.24 -4.08 7.63
CA ASN A 77 -5.52 -3.91 8.32
C ASN A 77 -6.46 -2.97 7.53
N ALA A 78 -7.67 -3.47 7.26
CA ALA A 78 -8.75 -2.77 6.61
C ALA A 78 -9.89 -2.54 7.61
N VAL A 79 -9.96 -1.35 8.20
CA VAL A 79 -11.03 -1.01 9.16
C VAL A 79 -12.26 -0.49 8.42
N PHE A 80 -13.41 -1.11 8.67
CA PHE A 80 -14.71 -0.58 8.25
C PHE A 80 -15.22 0.38 9.33
N GLN A 81 -15.56 1.63 8.99
CA GLN A 81 -16.02 2.64 9.96
C GLN A 81 -17.35 2.30 10.67
N HIS A 82 -18.02 1.20 10.32
CA HIS A 82 -19.32 0.79 10.86
C HIS A 82 -19.42 -0.70 11.20
N SER A 83 -18.29 -1.40 11.36
CA SER A 83 -18.28 -2.82 11.70
C SER A 83 -17.46 -3.04 12.96
N ASP A 84 -18.01 -3.78 13.92
CA ASP A 84 -17.26 -4.30 15.07
C ASP A 84 -16.22 -5.35 14.64
N CYS A 85 -16.32 -5.87 13.41
CA CYS A 85 -15.37 -6.82 12.84
C CYS A 85 -14.24 -6.09 12.08
N LEU A 86 -13.01 -6.34 12.52
CA LEU A 86 -11.78 -5.98 11.82
C LEU A 86 -11.50 -7.01 10.71
N TYR A 87 -11.13 -6.52 9.54
CA TYR A 87 -10.67 -7.35 8.42
C TYR A 87 -9.25 -6.93 8.02
N SER A 88 -8.53 -7.83 7.40
CA SER A 88 -7.20 -7.54 6.84
C SER A 88 -7.11 -8.07 5.42
N ILE A 89 -6.31 -7.40 4.59
CA ILE A 89 -5.90 -7.90 3.28
C ILE A 89 -4.56 -8.60 3.46
N ASP A 90 -4.50 -9.90 3.13
CA ASP A 90 -3.29 -10.71 3.12
C ASP A 90 -2.76 -10.89 1.70
N SER A 91 -1.56 -10.35 1.44
CA SER A 91 -0.93 -10.40 0.12
C SER A 91 0.02 -11.59 -0.10
N PHE A 92 0.11 -12.54 0.85
CA PHE A 92 1.10 -13.63 0.80
C PHE A 92 0.87 -14.59 -0.37
N PHE A 93 -0.32 -15.18 -0.48
CA PHE A 93 -0.65 -16.14 -1.54
C PHE A 93 -1.23 -15.48 -2.79
N MET A 94 -2.04 -14.44 -2.60
CA MET A 94 -2.70 -13.69 -3.66
C MET A 94 -2.32 -12.23 -3.49
N GLY A 95 -1.78 -11.58 -4.52
CA GLY A 95 -1.43 -10.17 -4.44
C GLY A 95 -0.63 -9.72 -5.65
N ASN A 96 -0.41 -8.41 -5.75
CA ASN A 96 0.36 -7.80 -6.84
C ASN A 96 1.73 -7.32 -6.34
N LYS A 97 2.42 -6.51 -7.15
CA LYS A 97 3.76 -5.98 -6.82
C LYS A 97 3.76 -5.04 -5.60
N SER A 98 2.61 -4.51 -5.17
CA SER A 98 2.49 -3.61 -4.01
C SER A 98 2.97 -4.25 -2.71
N ARG A 99 2.99 -5.58 -2.60
CA ARG A 99 3.49 -6.29 -1.41
C ARG A 99 4.97 -6.05 -1.12
N PHE A 100 5.71 -5.45 -2.06
CA PHE A 100 7.12 -5.09 -1.92
C PHE A 100 7.32 -3.60 -1.60
N ILE A 101 6.25 -2.83 -1.36
CA ILE A 101 6.39 -1.45 -0.86
C ILE A 101 6.82 -1.55 0.60
N ASN A 102 7.98 -0.99 0.94
CA ASN A 102 8.57 -1.15 2.27
C ASN A 102 8.16 -0.06 3.26
N HIS A 103 8.49 -0.30 4.53
CA HIS A 103 8.26 0.63 5.61
C HIS A 103 9.35 1.70 5.72
N SER A 104 8.95 2.96 5.84
CA SER A 104 9.77 4.01 6.48
C SER A 104 8.83 5.13 6.96
N VAL A 105 9.08 5.70 8.14
CA VAL A 105 8.38 6.88 8.67
C VAL A 105 9.04 8.16 8.13
N SER A 106 10.37 8.24 8.20
CA SER A 106 11.20 9.37 7.83
C SER A 106 11.25 9.63 6.31
N ASN A 107 11.23 8.56 5.50
CA ASN A 107 11.34 8.64 4.04
C ASN A 107 10.03 8.27 3.32
N ALA A 108 8.91 8.17 4.03
CA ALA A 108 7.61 7.86 3.44
C ALA A 108 7.30 8.80 2.28
N ASN A 109 7.01 8.25 1.10
CA ASN A 109 6.57 8.99 -0.07
C ASN A 109 5.17 8.58 -0.55
N LEU A 110 4.58 7.55 0.08
CA LEU A 110 3.20 7.11 -0.15
C LEU A 110 2.34 7.27 1.11
N LYS A 111 1.04 7.51 0.87
CA LYS A 111 -0.04 7.35 1.86
C LYS A 111 -1.02 6.29 1.37
N SER A 112 -1.53 5.49 2.29
CA SER A 112 -2.65 4.59 2.00
C SER A 112 -3.99 5.31 2.19
N LYS A 113 -5.00 4.87 1.45
CA LYS A 113 -6.42 5.20 1.68
C LYS A 113 -7.23 3.91 1.57
N ILE A 114 -8.24 3.79 2.40
CA ILE A 114 -9.24 2.73 2.31
C ILE A 114 -10.42 3.28 1.51
N LEU A 115 -10.78 2.60 0.43
CA LEU A 115 -11.92 2.92 -0.42
C LEU A 115 -12.92 1.78 -0.39
N VAL A 116 -14.21 2.10 -0.47
CA VAL A 116 -15.28 1.11 -0.66
C VAL A 116 -15.85 1.30 -2.06
N SER A 117 -15.80 0.26 -2.89
CA SER A 117 -16.35 0.28 -4.24
C SER A 117 -17.15 -1.00 -4.48
N HIS A 118 -18.44 -0.86 -4.84
CA HIS A 118 -19.35 -1.98 -5.07
C HIS A 118 -19.38 -2.99 -3.90
N GLY A 119 -19.32 -2.50 -2.66
CA GLY A 119 -19.29 -3.33 -1.45
C GLY A 119 -17.93 -3.99 -1.14
N ASN A 120 -16.92 -3.81 -2.00
CA ASN A 120 -15.57 -4.33 -1.78
C ASN A 120 -14.67 -3.26 -1.18
N VAL A 121 -13.90 -3.63 -0.15
CA VAL A 121 -12.86 -2.78 0.42
C VAL A 121 -11.60 -2.89 -0.41
N LYS A 122 -11.03 -1.74 -0.74
CA LYS A 122 -9.78 -1.59 -1.46
C LYS A 122 -8.83 -0.74 -0.64
N ILE A 123 -7.58 -1.17 -0.54
CA ILE A 123 -6.50 -0.36 -0.01
C ILE A 123 -5.71 0.17 -1.19
N VAL A 124 -5.55 1.47 -1.27
CA VAL A 124 -4.90 2.13 -2.40
C VAL A 124 -3.82 3.07 -1.93
N PHE A 125 -2.75 3.19 -2.71
CA PHE A 125 -1.67 4.12 -2.43
C PHE A 125 -1.72 5.34 -3.33
N TYR A 126 -1.49 6.50 -2.71
CA TYR A 126 -1.29 7.77 -3.38
C TYR A 126 0.09 8.35 -3.01
N SER A 127 0.71 9.05 -3.94
CA SER A 127 1.94 9.77 -3.67
C SER A 127 1.70 10.96 -2.73
N LEU A 128 2.61 11.18 -1.78
CA LEU A 128 2.61 12.32 -0.87
C LEU A 128 3.29 13.55 -1.48
N ARG A 129 4.29 13.31 -2.33
CA ARG A 129 5.10 14.29 -3.04
C ARG A 129 5.36 13.79 -4.46
N ASP A 130 6.04 14.60 -5.27
CA ASP A 130 6.60 14.12 -6.53
C ASP A 130 7.61 12.99 -6.27
N ILE A 131 7.53 11.93 -7.06
CA ILE A 131 8.42 10.76 -7.01
C ILE A 131 9.05 10.60 -8.38
N TYR A 132 10.37 10.62 -8.43
CA TYR A 132 11.13 10.47 -9.66
C TYR A 132 11.39 9.01 -9.97
N LYS A 133 11.63 8.74 -11.26
CA LYS A 133 12.04 7.41 -11.73
C LYS A 133 13.27 6.92 -10.95
N GLY A 134 13.22 5.69 -10.47
CA GLY A 134 14.26 5.05 -9.69
C GLY A 134 14.14 5.22 -8.18
N GLU A 135 13.22 6.05 -7.69
CA GLU A 135 12.94 6.12 -6.25
C GLU A 135 12.18 4.88 -5.76
N GLU A 136 12.49 4.43 -4.54
CA GLU A 136 11.76 3.36 -3.85
C GLU A 136 10.44 3.91 -3.32
N PHE A 137 9.36 3.17 -3.52
CA PHE A 137 8.07 3.44 -2.89
C PHE A 137 8.12 2.99 -1.42
N LEU A 138 7.86 3.92 -0.51
CA LEU A 138 7.93 3.72 0.93
C LEU A 138 6.68 4.30 1.60
N PHE A 139 6.16 3.60 2.60
CA PHE A 139 5.02 4.08 3.39
C PHE A 139 5.18 3.79 4.89
N ASP A 140 4.44 4.52 5.71
CA ASP A 140 4.36 4.24 7.13
C ASP A 140 3.39 3.07 7.40
N TYR A 141 3.91 1.96 7.90
CA TYR A 141 3.14 0.78 8.27
C TYR A 141 2.32 1.01 9.54
N GLN A 142 2.54 2.13 10.23
CA GLN A 142 1.89 2.50 11.49
C GLN A 142 2.08 1.44 12.57
N PHE A 143 3.29 0.88 12.66
CA PHE A 143 3.64 -0.07 13.71
C PHE A 143 3.40 0.54 15.09
N THR A 144 2.73 -0.22 15.96
CA THR A 144 2.55 0.14 17.37
C THR A 144 3.91 0.22 18.08
N ASP A 145 4.00 0.96 19.17
CA ASP A 145 5.25 1.07 19.95
C ASP A 145 5.75 -0.30 20.44
N THR A 146 4.83 -1.21 20.74
CA THR A 146 5.15 -2.60 21.10
C THR A 146 5.83 -3.33 19.95
N GLN A 147 5.31 -3.20 18.73
CA GLN A 147 5.90 -3.80 17.53
C GLN A 147 7.25 -3.18 17.19
N LYS A 148 7.39 -1.85 17.31
CA LYS A 148 8.65 -1.14 17.08
C LYS A 148 9.75 -1.67 18.01
N LYS A 149 9.45 -1.80 19.31
CA LYS A 149 10.38 -2.37 20.31
C LYS A 149 10.70 -3.83 20.03
N LYS A 150 9.70 -4.65 19.74
CA LYS A 150 9.87 -6.10 19.51
C LYS A 150 10.73 -6.41 18.29
N HIS A 151 10.56 -5.65 17.21
CA HIS A 151 11.28 -5.88 15.95
C HIS A 151 12.53 -5.03 15.78
N GLY A 152 12.88 -4.20 16.77
CA GLY A 152 14.01 -3.27 16.67
C GLY A 152 13.85 -2.33 15.48
N ILE A 153 12.62 -1.88 15.21
CA ILE A 153 12.35 -0.92 14.13
C ILE A 153 12.83 0.42 14.64
N ILE A 154 14.05 0.77 14.23
CA ILE A 154 14.66 2.08 14.41
C ILE A 154 14.47 2.75 13.06
N ASP A 155 13.58 3.73 13.00
CA ASP A 155 13.49 4.62 11.84
C ASP A 155 13.92 6.02 12.23
#